data_AF-A0AAD0HQI1-F1
#
_entry.id   AF-A0AAD0HQI1-F1
#
_cell.length_a   1.000
_cell.length_b   1.000
_cell.length_c   1.000
_cell.angle_alpha   90.00
_cell.angle_beta   90.00
_cell.angle_gamma   90.00
#
_symmetry.space_group_name_H-M   'P 1'
#
loop_
_entity.id
_entity.type
_entity.pdbx_description
1 polymer ?
#
loop_
_entity_poly.entity_id
_entity_poly.type
_entity_poly.pdbx_seq_one_letter_code
_entity_poly.pdbx_strand_id
1 'polypeptide(L)'
;MLRRFIISVWLLLIIGGSVVLFAKDFNKRDAEFAAGLNIDVNQLEPFLKRVSTSILDSGLSDQEMKQIHTVVENMQKDNETKKIGTFEVVYRGKPAKIRVEAEIHMEDVNKEIEIYLSSSHELVYILDKELLKTEEEM
;
A
#
# COMPACT_ATOMS: atom_id res chain seq x y z
N MET A 1 -9.26 52.99 4.00
CA MET A 1 -9.68 52.30 2.77
C MET A 1 -8.80 51.08 2.59
N LEU A 2 -9.36 49.93 2.97
CA LEU A 2 -8.69 48.66 3.20
C LEU A 2 -8.68 47.87 1.88
N ARG A 3 -7.59 47.96 1.11
CA ARG A 3 -7.39 47.14 -0.10
C ARG A 3 -5.93 46.73 -0.17
N ARG A 4 -5.63 45.57 0.41
CA ARG A 4 -4.52 44.65 0.06
C ARG A 4 -4.41 43.51 1.10
N PHE A 5 -5.46 42.70 1.23
CA PHE A 5 -5.41 41.43 1.98
C PHE A 5 -6.45 40.43 1.44
N ILE A 6 -6.47 40.18 0.13
CA ILE A 6 -7.33 39.13 -0.47
C ILE A 6 -6.48 38.35 -1.47
N ILE A 7 -5.47 37.64 -0.98
CA ILE A 7 -4.80 36.57 -1.75
C ILE A 7 -4.66 35.28 -0.90
N SER A 8 -4.85 35.31 0.42
CA SER A 8 -4.58 34.15 1.27
C SER A 8 -5.74 33.18 1.54
N VAL A 9 -6.86 33.25 0.81
CA VAL A 9 -8.04 32.38 1.08
C VAL A 9 -8.31 31.36 -0.04
N TRP A 10 -7.72 31.51 -1.22
CA TRP A 10 -7.93 30.57 -2.34
C TRP A 10 -7.01 29.34 -2.34
N LEU A 11 -6.00 29.29 -1.45
CA LEU A 11 -5.10 28.14 -1.33
C LEU A 11 -5.59 27.05 -0.33
N LEU A 12 -6.72 27.27 0.35
CA LEU A 12 -7.26 26.32 1.34
C LEU A 12 -8.39 25.43 0.83
N LEU A 13 -8.79 25.54 -0.44
CA LEU A 13 -9.91 24.75 -1.01
C LEU A 13 -9.49 23.60 -1.93
N ILE A 14 -8.20 23.28 -2.06
CA ILE A 14 -7.72 22.17 -2.91
C ILE A 14 -7.56 20.85 -2.11
N ILE A 15 -7.72 20.84 -0.78
CA ILE A 15 -7.50 19.61 0.01
C ILE A 15 -8.78 18.74 0.12
N GLY A 16 -9.94 19.20 -0.37
CA GLY A 16 -11.20 18.45 -0.23
C GLY A 16 -11.77 17.80 -1.48
N GLY A 17 -11.17 18.00 -2.66
CA GLY A 17 -11.87 17.83 -3.95
C GLY A 17 -11.52 16.60 -4.81
N SER A 18 -10.39 15.92 -4.55
CA SER A 18 -9.83 14.96 -5.53
C SER A 18 -9.87 13.50 -5.09
N VAL A 19 -10.77 13.12 -4.17
CA VAL A 19 -10.91 11.70 -3.74
C VAL A 19 -11.95 10.92 -4.57
N VAL A 20 -12.58 11.55 -5.58
CA VAL A 20 -13.80 11.01 -6.22
C VAL A 20 -13.56 10.32 -7.57
N LEU A 21 -12.32 10.08 -7.99
CA LEU A 21 -12.10 9.47 -9.33
C LEU A 21 -11.06 8.35 -9.43
N PHE A 22 -10.85 7.53 -8.39
CA PHE A 22 -10.05 6.30 -8.51
C PHE A 22 -10.65 5.16 -7.68
N ALA A 23 -11.89 4.78 -7.99
CA ALA A 23 -12.49 3.56 -7.45
C ALA A 23 -13.18 2.79 -8.57
N LYS A 24 -12.36 2.26 -9.49
CA LYS A 24 -12.81 1.24 -10.43
C LYS A 24 -12.63 -0.12 -9.74
N ASP A 25 -13.76 -0.68 -9.30
CA ASP A 25 -13.93 -2.04 -8.79
C ASP A 25 -13.12 -2.48 -7.55
N PHE A 26 -12.63 -1.55 -6.73
CA PHE A 26 -12.26 -1.86 -5.34
C PHE A 26 -13.52 -2.01 -4.48
N ASN A 27 -13.67 -3.15 -3.81
CA ASN A 27 -14.77 -3.37 -2.86
C ASN A 27 -14.59 -2.36 -1.71
N LYS A 28 -15.37 -1.27 -1.72
CA LYS A 28 -15.23 -0.11 -0.80
C LYS A 28 -15.14 -0.44 0.70
N ARG A 29 -15.61 -1.62 1.12
CA ARG A 29 -15.51 -2.11 2.51
C ARG A 29 -14.14 -2.70 2.88
N ASP A 30 -13.41 -3.23 1.90
CA ASP A 30 -12.05 -3.77 2.09
C ASP A 30 -10.98 -2.67 1.95
N ALA A 31 -11.29 -1.62 1.17
CA ALA A 31 -10.46 -0.42 1.04
C ALA A 31 -10.43 0.46 2.29
N GLU A 32 -11.33 0.23 3.26
CA GLU A 32 -11.46 1.11 4.44
C GLU A 32 -10.22 1.04 5.34
N PHE A 33 -9.43 -0.05 5.26
CA PHE A 33 -8.14 -0.19 5.94
C PHE A 33 -7.13 -0.94 5.04
N ALA A 34 -6.51 -0.22 4.11
CA ALA A 34 -5.35 -0.70 3.37
C ALA A 34 -4.18 0.26 3.53
N ALA A 35 -2.99 -0.25 3.79
CA ALA A 35 -1.75 0.51 3.71
C ALA A 35 -1.15 0.28 2.33
N GLY A 36 -0.87 1.36 1.59
CA GLY A 36 -0.38 1.33 0.20
C GLY A 36 1.05 1.87 0.11
N LEU A 37 1.93 1.19 -0.62
CA LEU A 37 3.30 1.64 -0.86
C LEU A 37 3.66 1.47 -2.34
N ASN A 38 4.16 2.54 -2.95
CA ASN A 38 4.84 2.47 -4.24
C ASN A 38 6.25 1.96 -4.03
N ILE A 39 6.59 0.86 -4.70
CA ILE A 39 7.83 0.13 -4.49
C ILE A 39 8.38 -0.41 -5.80
N ASP A 40 9.69 -0.32 -5.97
CA ASP A 40 10.39 -1.01 -7.04
C ASP A 40 10.25 -2.53 -6.86
N VAL A 41 10.18 -3.26 -7.98
CA VAL A 41 10.09 -4.74 -7.98
C VAL A 41 11.19 -5.38 -7.11
N ASN A 42 12.41 -4.84 -7.18
CA ASN A 42 13.55 -5.36 -6.44
C ASN A 42 13.49 -5.06 -4.92
N GLN A 43 12.68 -4.11 -4.48
CA GLN A 43 12.49 -3.75 -3.07
C GLN A 43 11.31 -4.49 -2.43
N LEU A 44 10.44 -5.11 -3.23
CA LEU A 44 9.26 -5.82 -2.74
C LEU A 44 9.60 -6.92 -1.71
N GLU A 45 10.57 -7.80 -2.01
CA GLU A 45 10.95 -8.87 -1.09
C GLU A 45 11.59 -8.32 0.21
N PRO A 46 12.57 -7.40 0.18
CA PRO A 46 13.06 -6.71 1.38
C PRO A 46 11.96 -6.09 2.24
N PHE A 47 10.98 -5.44 1.60
CA PHE A 47 9.86 -4.81 2.27
C PHE A 47 8.96 -5.83 2.98
N LEU A 48 8.51 -6.88 2.29
CA LEU A 48 7.69 -7.94 2.87
C LEU A 48 8.40 -8.63 4.04
N LYS A 49 9.72 -8.81 3.93
CA LYS A 49 10.54 -9.37 5.01
C LYS A 49 10.55 -8.44 6.23
N ARG A 50 10.79 -7.15 6.04
CA ARG A 50 10.77 -6.15 7.12
C ARG A 50 9.41 -6.15 7.84
N VAL A 51 8.30 -6.10 7.10
CA VAL A 51 6.96 -6.21 7.68
C VAL A 51 6.81 -7.50 8.49
N SER A 52 7.26 -8.62 7.93
CA SER A 52 7.13 -9.94 8.54
C SER A 52 7.97 -10.14 9.80
N THR A 53 9.10 -9.45 9.94
CA THR A 53 10.02 -9.61 11.08
C THR A 53 9.94 -8.51 12.12
N SER A 54 9.57 -7.28 11.72
CA SER A 54 9.64 -6.11 12.60
C SER A 54 8.30 -5.73 13.22
N ILE A 55 7.19 -6.14 12.59
CA ILE A 55 5.83 -5.75 12.98
C ILE A 55 5.05 -6.93 13.56
N LEU A 56 5.24 -8.09 12.95
CA LEU A 56 4.47 -9.30 13.22
C LEU A 56 5.28 -10.23 14.13
N ASP A 57 4.61 -10.88 15.08
CA ASP A 57 5.24 -11.93 15.89
C ASP A 57 5.48 -13.19 15.05
N SER A 58 4.63 -13.41 14.05
CA SER A 58 4.79 -14.40 12.97
C SER A 58 4.24 -13.80 11.69
N GLY A 59 5.11 -13.41 10.78
CA GLY A 59 4.74 -12.81 9.50
C GLY A 59 4.57 -13.80 8.36
N LEU A 60 4.76 -13.32 7.12
CA LEU A 60 4.74 -14.14 5.93
C LEU A 60 5.94 -15.09 5.92
N SER A 61 5.70 -16.32 5.47
CA SER A 61 6.77 -17.28 5.20
C SER A 61 7.53 -16.93 3.92
N ASP A 62 8.75 -17.44 3.78
CA ASP A 62 9.56 -17.28 2.57
C ASP A 62 8.83 -17.75 1.30
N GLN A 63 8.02 -18.81 1.41
CA GLN A 63 7.23 -19.32 0.30
C GLN A 63 6.11 -18.35 -0.11
N GLU A 64 5.42 -17.75 0.87
CA GLU A 64 4.36 -16.77 0.62
C GLU A 64 4.94 -15.47 0.03
N MET A 65 6.07 -15.00 0.54
CA MET A 65 6.78 -13.85 -0.03
C MET A 65 7.22 -14.10 -1.47
N LYS A 66 7.77 -15.30 -1.74
CA LYS A 66 8.13 -15.70 -3.11
C LYS A 66 6.92 -15.80 -4.03
N GLN A 67 5.78 -16.28 -3.53
CA GLN A 67 4.53 -16.30 -4.29
C GLN A 67 4.08 -14.87 -4.65
N ILE A 68 4.11 -13.95 -3.69
CA ILE A 68 3.76 -12.53 -3.93
C ILE A 68 4.66 -11.94 -5.01
N HIS A 69 5.97 -12.08 -4.86
CA HIS A 69 6.94 -11.61 -5.84
C HIS A 69 6.68 -12.17 -7.24
N THR A 70 6.48 -13.48 -7.34
CA THR A 70 6.23 -14.17 -8.62
C THR A 70 4.95 -13.66 -9.29
N VAL A 71 3.88 -13.41 -8.52
CA VAL A 71 2.63 -12.88 -9.09
C VAL A 71 2.85 -11.49 -9.66
N VAL A 72 3.56 -10.63 -8.91
CA VAL A 72 3.84 -9.26 -9.31
C VAL A 72 4.75 -9.21 -10.53
N GLU A 73 5.84 -9.98 -10.57
CA GLU A 73 6.74 -10.07 -11.74
C GLU A 73 6.00 -10.46 -13.02
N ASN A 74 5.04 -11.36 -12.92
CA ASN A 74 4.25 -11.85 -14.05
C ASN A 74 3.11 -10.92 -14.49
N MET A 75 2.86 -9.81 -13.79
CA MET A 75 1.96 -8.75 -14.27
C MET A 75 2.65 -7.97 -15.39
N GLN A 76 1.94 -7.67 -16.47
CA GLN A 76 2.54 -7.14 -17.70
C GLN A 76 1.77 -5.96 -18.29
N LYS A 77 0.51 -5.75 -17.87
CA LYS A 77 -0.34 -4.70 -18.41
C LYS A 77 -0.33 -3.50 -17.48
N ASP A 78 -0.21 -2.31 -18.04
CA ASP A 78 -0.36 -1.06 -17.30
C ASP A 78 -1.71 -0.98 -16.59
N ASN A 79 -1.71 -0.56 -15.32
CA ASN A 79 -2.83 -0.57 -14.39
C ASN A 79 -3.47 -1.96 -14.22
N GLU A 80 -2.68 -3.02 -14.35
CA GLU A 80 -3.12 -4.37 -13.97
C GLU A 80 -3.14 -4.45 -12.44
N THR A 81 -4.32 -4.72 -11.88
CA THR A 81 -4.50 -4.98 -10.45
C THR A 81 -4.75 -6.47 -10.22
N LYS A 82 -4.08 -7.07 -9.23
CA LYS A 82 -4.27 -8.48 -8.83
C LYS A 82 -4.36 -8.65 -7.33
N LYS A 83 -5.42 -9.36 -6.91
CA LYS A 83 -5.52 -9.97 -5.58
C LYS A 83 -4.61 -11.18 -5.52
N ILE A 84 -3.57 -11.09 -4.70
CA ILE A 84 -2.52 -12.11 -4.62
C ILE A 84 -2.92 -13.20 -3.62
N GLY A 85 -3.45 -12.82 -2.46
CA GLY A 85 -3.80 -13.79 -1.44
C GLY A 85 -4.23 -13.16 -0.12
N THR A 86 -4.65 -14.04 0.80
CA THR A 86 -4.85 -13.73 2.21
C THR A 86 -3.97 -14.65 3.02
N PHE A 87 -3.14 -14.08 3.87
CA PHE A 87 -2.11 -14.78 4.62
C PHE A 87 -2.41 -14.69 6.11
N GLU A 88 -2.27 -15.81 6.81
CA GLU A 88 -2.43 -15.88 8.26
C GLU A 88 -1.15 -15.36 8.92
N VAL A 89 -1.29 -14.46 9.87
CA VAL A 89 -0.16 -13.85 10.61
C VAL A 89 -0.49 -13.79 12.11
N VAL A 90 0.52 -13.53 12.93
CA VAL A 90 0.33 -13.26 14.36
C VAL A 90 0.76 -11.84 14.66
N TYR A 91 -0.14 -11.08 15.26
CA TYR A 91 0.09 -9.71 15.70
C TYR A 91 -0.30 -9.56 17.17
N ARG A 92 0.66 -9.16 18.01
CA ARG A 92 0.48 -9.01 19.47
C ARG A 92 -0.09 -10.26 20.13
N GLY A 93 0.43 -11.42 19.75
CA GLY A 93 0.01 -12.74 20.22
C GLY A 93 -1.36 -13.20 19.74
N LYS A 94 -2.01 -12.45 18.84
CA LYS A 94 -3.34 -12.78 18.31
C LYS A 94 -3.25 -13.17 16.83
N PRO A 95 -3.96 -14.23 16.40
CA PRO A 95 -4.13 -14.53 14.98
C PRO A 95 -4.78 -13.35 14.25
N ALA A 96 -4.22 -12.99 13.11
CA ALA A 96 -4.66 -11.93 12.23
C ALA A 96 -4.50 -12.38 10.76
N LYS A 97 -5.06 -11.60 9.83
CA LYS A 97 -4.94 -11.88 8.40
C LYS A 97 -4.50 -10.63 7.65
N ILE A 98 -3.55 -10.77 6.75
CA ILE A 98 -3.17 -9.72 5.81
C ILE A 98 -3.62 -10.16 4.41
N ARG A 99 -4.40 -9.31 3.75
CA ARG A 99 -4.72 -9.47 2.34
C ARG A 99 -3.74 -8.64 1.53
N VAL A 100 -3.21 -9.24 0.47
CA VAL A 100 -2.25 -8.58 -0.41
C VAL A 100 -2.86 -8.44 -1.79
N GLU A 101 -2.84 -7.21 -2.29
CA GLU A 101 -3.20 -6.83 -3.63
C GLU A 101 -2.06 -5.98 -4.21
N ALA A 102 -1.83 -6.07 -5.51
CA ALA A 102 -0.82 -5.27 -6.18
C ALA A 102 -1.41 -4.67 -7.45
N GLU A 103 -1.01 -3.45 -7.74
CA GLU A 103 -1.20 -2.76 -9.01
C GLU A 103 0.17 -2.48 -9.63
N ILE A 104 0.28 -2.55 -10.96
CA ILE A 104 1.51 -2.16 -11.64
C ILE A 104 1.26 -0.95 -12.53
N HIS A 105 2.18 0.00 -12.48
CA HIS A 105 2.18 1.20 -13.31
C HIS A 105 3.38 1.08 -14.25
N MET A 106 3.11 1.15 -15.56
CA MET A 106 4.13 1.03 -16.60
C MET A 106 4.41 2.42 -17.18
N GLU A 107 5.55 3.01 -16.81
CA GLU A 107 6.07 4.23 -17.44
C GLU A 107 7.22 3.86 -18.39
N ASP A 108 6.94 3.87 -19.70
CA ASP A 108 7.83 3.42 -20.77
C ASP A 108 8.36 1.98 -20.55
N VAL A 109 9.58 1.84 -20.04
CA VAL A 109 10.25 0.56 -19.73
C VAL A 109 10.33 0.28 -18.22
N ASN A 110 9.93 1.25 -17.40
CA ASN A 110 9.94 1.13 -15.95
C ASN A 110 8.60 0.56 -15.48
N LYS A 111 8.71 -0.37 -14.54
CA LYS A 111 7.57 -1.02 -13.90
C LYS A 111 7.60 -0.68 -12.42
N GLU A 112 6.68 0.17 -12.01
CA GLU A 112 6.43 0.48 -10.61
C GLU A 112 5.31 -0.41 -10.09
N ILE A 113 5.37 -0.76 -8.80
CA ILE A 113 4.34 -1.56 -8.14
C ILE A 113 3.75 -0.73 -7.01
N GLU A 114 2.44 -0.65 -6.97
CA GLU A 114 1.73 -0.24 -5.76
C GLU A 114 1.23 -1.49 -5.05
N ILE A 115 1.74 -1.76 -3.84
CA ILE A 115 1.29 -2.88 -3.02
C ILE A 115 0.33 -2.43 -1.94
N TYR A 116 -0.80 -3.12 -1.83
CA TYR A 116 -1.86 -2.86 -0.87
C TYR A 116 -1.91 -3.98 0.16
N LEU A 117 -1.74 -3.62 1.43
CA LEU A 117 -1.86 -4.52 2.58
C LEU A 117 -3.12 -4.19 3.38
N SER A 118 -4.15 -5.03 3.27
CA SER A 118 -5.41 -4.84 4.00
C SER A 118 -5.52 -5.77 5.21
N SER A 119 -5.98 -5.26 6.34
CA SER A 119 -6.19 -6.03 7.57
C SER A 119 -7.20 -5.34 8.51
N SER A 120 -7.12 -5.61 9.82
CA SER A 120 -7.83 -4.84 10.84
C SER A 120 -7.31 -3.40 10.89
N HIS A 121 -8.16 -2.47 11.32
CA HIS A 121 -7.79 -1.06 11.46
C HIS A 121 -6.50 -0.85 12.27
N GLU A 122 -6.36 -1.56 13.39
CA GLU A 122 -5.17 -1.48 14.25
C GLU A 122 -3.91 -1.94 13.51
N LEU A 123 -3.96 -3.08 12.82
CA LEU A 123 -2.79 -3.60 12.12
C LEU A 123 -2.44 -2.73 10.92
N VAL A 124 -3.43 -2.26 10.16
CA VAL A 124 -3.21 -1.35 9.03
C VAL A 124 -2.58 -0.03 9.48
N TYR A 125 -3.05 0.56 10.58
CA TYR A 125 -2.45 1.77 11.14
C TYR A 125 -0.96 1.60 11.48
N ILE A 126 -0.57 0.40 11.92
CA ILE A 126 0.83 0.11 12.23
C ILE A 126 1.62 -0.20 10.95
N LEU A 127 1.04 -0.93 10.00
CA LEU A 127 1.66 -1.16 8.69
C LEU A 127 1.97 0.18 8.02
N ASP A 128 0.99 1.09 7.97
CA ASP A 128 1.12 2.43 7.38
C ASP A 128 2.28 3.24 7.99
N LYS A 129 2.44 3.19 9.32
CA LYS A 129 3.59 3.83 9.99
C LYS A 129 4.94 3.25 9.60
N GLU A 130 4.98 1.97 9.29
CA GLU A 130 6.22 1.28 8.89
C GLU A 130 6.50 1.46 7.40
N LEU A 131 5.45 1.63 6.58
CA LEU A 131 5.58 2.10 5.20
C LEU A 131 6.28 3.46 5.16
N LEU A 132 5.79 4.43 5.94
CA LEU A 132 6.36 5.78 5.99
C LEU A 132 7.84 5.79 6.35
N LYS A 133 8.28 4.92 7.27
CA LYS A 133 9.71 4.80 7.59
C LYS A 133 10.52 4.23 6.44
N THR A 134 9.93 3.31 5.67
CA THR A 134 10.61 2.69 4.52
C THR A 134 10.76 3.70 3.39
N GLU A 135 9.75 4.53 3.14
CA GLU A 135 9.83 5.65 2.20
C GLU A 135 10.87 6.69 2.60
N GLU A 136 11.03 7.00 3.89
CA GLU A 136 12.05 7.93 4.38
C GLU A 136 13.49 7.38 4.30
N GLU A 137 13.66 6.04 4.28
CA GLU A 137 14.96 5.37 4.24
C GLU A 137 15.46 5.06 2.81
N MET A 138 14.58 5.09 1.82
CA MET A 138 14.87 4.84 0.40
C MET A 138 15.29 6.13 -0.34
#